data_AF-A0A2N5XB81-F1
#
_entry.id   AF-A0A2N5XB81-F1
#
_cell.length_a   1.000
_cell.length_b   1.000
_cell.length_c   1.000
_cell.angle_alpha   90.00
_cell.angle_beta   90.00
_cell.angle_gamma   90.00
#
_symmetry.space_group_name_H-M   'P 1'
#
loop_
_entity.id
_entity.type
_entity.pdbx_description
1 polymer ?
#
loop_
_entity_poly.entity_id
_entity_poly.type
_entity_poly.pdbx_seq_one_letter_code
_entity_poly.pdbx_strand_id
1 'polypeptide(L)'
;MGDGFKTDIDQLDKFVSMLQQSVKDLDEARKALSHVRSDQIGTARLDKACDTFQERWSHGSEQMKEMISAISEGVKENKKSYAEFEKNLADALKKVENASASGGGKN
;
A
#
# COMPACT_ATOMS: atom_id res chain seq x y z
N MET A 1 -2.13 -0.36 24.01
CA MET A 1 -2.82 -0.95 22.83
C MET A 1 -2.41 -0.34 21.50
N GLY A 2 -1.85 0.89 21.43
CA GLY A 2 -1.42 1.48 20.14
C GLY A 2 -0.15 0.89 19.50
N ASP A 3 0.69 0.18 20.26
CA ASP A 3 2.01 -0.29 19.78
C ASP A 3 1.92 -1.46 18.78
N GLY A 4 0.94 -2.35 18.95
CA GLY A 4 0.66 -3.44 18.00
C GLY A 4 0.14 -2.90 16.66
N PHE A 5 -0.79 -1.95 16.69
CA PHE A 5 -1.33 -1.32 15.48
C PHE A 5 -0.29 -0.54 14.68
N LYS A 6 0.63 0.17 15.37
CA LYS A 6 1.72 0.89 14.71
C LYS A 6 2.65 -0.09 14.00
N THR A 7 2.94 -1.23 14.64
CA THR A 7 3.73 -2.32 14.05
C THR A 7 3.03 -2.93 12.83
N ASP A 8 1.72 -3.17 12.90
CA ASP A 8 0.93 -3.74 11.79
C ASP A 8 0.89 -2.81 10.57
N ILE A 9 0.75 -1.50 10.79
CA ILE A 9 0.80 -0.50 9.72
C ILE A 9 2.19 -0.45 9.09
N ASP A 10 3.25 -0.43 9.90
CA ASP A 10 4.62 -0.41 9.39
C ASP A 10 4.95 -1.71 8.62
N GLN A 11 4.36 -2.84 9.01
CA GLN A 11 4.45 -4.10 8.27
C GLN A 11 3.67 -4.06 6.95
N LEU A 12 2.48 -3.47 6.93
CA LEU A 12 1.68 -3.29 5.72
C LEU A 12 2.37 -2.35 4.72
N ASP A 13 2.97 -1.26 5.18
CA ASP A 13 3.75 -0.35 4.32
C ASP A 13 4.99 -1.05 3.74
N LYS A 14 5.68 -1.89 4.53
CA LYS A 14 6.78 -2.73 4.05
C LYS A 14 6.30 -3.76 3.03
N PHE A 15 5.15 -4.39 3.27
CA PHE A 15 4.56 -5.36 2.36
C PHE A 15 4.17 -4.72 1.02
N VAL A 16 3.51 -3.55 1.05
CA VAL A 16 3.21 -2.73 -0.12
C VAL A 16 4.49 -2.40 -0.89
N SER A 17 5.54 -1.96 -0.19
CA SER A 17 6.82 -1.61 -0.81
C SER A 17 7.49 -2.83 -1.47
N MET A 18 7.46 -4.01 -0.83
CA MET A 18 7.97 -5.25 -1.42
C MET A 18 7.19 -5.69 -2.65
N LEU A 19 5.86 -5.55 -2.64
CA LEU A 19 5.03 -5.85 -3.81
C LEU A 19 5.31 -4.89 -4.96
N GLN A 20 5.46 -3.59 -4.68
CA GLN A 20 5.84 -2.60 -5.70
C GLN A 20 7.21 -2.91 -6.32
N GLN A 21 8.19 -3.29 -5.48
CA GLN A 21 9.51 -3.68 -5.97
C GLN A 21 9.43 -4.95 -6.82
N SER A 22 8.66 -5.96 -6.40
CA SER A 22 8.47 -7.19 -7.18
C SER A 22 7.85 -6.91 -8.56
N VAL A 23 6.85 -6.03 -8.62
CA VAL A 23 6.25 -5.59 -9.89
C VAL A 23 7.27 -4.89 -10.78
N LYS A 24 8.12 -4.04 -10.19
CA LYS A 24 9.18 -3.33 -10.91
C LYS A 24 10.23 -4.29 -11.47
N ASP A 25 10.72 -5.22 -10.66
CA ASP A 25 11.71 -6.22 -11.07
C ASP A 25 11.18 -7.09 -12.21
N LEU A 26 9.90 -7.46 -12.15
CA LEU A 26 9.23 -8.22 -13.21
C LEU A 26 9.04 -7.39 -14.49
N ASP A 27 8.79 -6.09 -14.40
CA ASP A 27 8.70 -5.22 -15.58
C ASP A 27 10.10 -4.95 -16.21
N GLU A 28 11.15 -4.91 -15.40
CA GLU A 28 12.54 -4.85 -15.88
C GLU A 28 12.92 -6.16 -16.61
N ALA A 29 12.61 -7.32 -16.03
CA ALA A 29 12.79 -8.62 -16.68
C ALA A 29 12.00 -8.72 -18.00
N ARG A 30 10.77 -8.20 -18.02
CA ARG A 30 9.95 -8.10 -19.23
C ARG A 30 10.62 -7.26 -20.31
N LYS A 31 11.15 -6.08 -19.96
CA LYS A 31 11.87 -5.19 -20.89
C LYS A 31 13.11 -5.86 -21.45
N ALA A 32 13.88 -6.56 -20.62
CA ALA A 32 15.03 -7.35 -21.08
C ALA A 32 14.61 -8.42 -22.10
N LEU A 33 13.54 -9.17 -21.83
CA LEU A 33 12.98 -10.14 -22.79
C LEU A 33 12.48 -9.49 -24.09
N SER A 34 11.91 -8.28 -24.01
CA SER A 34 11.48 -7.54 -25.20
C SER A 34 12.65 -7.08 -26.07
N HIS A 35 13.80 -6.79 -25.45
CA HIS A 35 15.03 -6.39 -26.14
C HIS A 35 15.68 -7.59 -26.85
N VAL A 36 15.70 -8.76 -26.23
CA VAL A 36 16.20 -10.03 -26.84
C VAL A 36 15.36 -10.45 -28.05
N ARG A 37 14.05 -10.13 -28.06
CA ARG A 37 13.16 -10.39 -29.21
C ARG A 37 13.51 -9.58 -30.46
N SER A 38 14.10 -8.39 -30.32
CA SER A 38 14.57 -7.58 -31.46
C SER A 38 15.71 -8.28 -32.23
N ASP A 39 16.37 -9.25 -31.60
CA ASP A 39 17.63 -9.84 -32.05
C ASP A 39 17.41 -11.23 -32.68
N GLN A 40 16.78 -12.20 -32.00
CA GLN A 40 16.94 -13.61 -32.42
C GLN A 40 15.84 -14.59 -31.96
N ILE A 41 14.59 -14.46 -32.42
CA ILE A 41 13.63 -15.56 -32.27
C ILE A 41 12.93 -15.84 -33.60
N GLY A 42 13.65 -16.45 -34.54
CA GLY A 42 13.24 -16.67 -35.94
C GLY A 42 12.04 -17.59 -36.21
N THR A 43 11.01 -17.63 -35.36
CA THR A 43 9.75 -18.34 -35.64
C THR A 43 8.53 -17.51 -35.26
N ALA A 44 7.66 -17.22 -36.22
CA ALA A 44 6.45 -16.40 -36.07
C ALA A 44 5.51 -16.86 -34.93
N ARG A 45 5.58 -18.14 -34.54
CA ARG A 45 4.79 -18.69 -33.42
C ARG A 45 5.33 -18.23 -32.06
N LEU A 46 6.65 -18.14 -31.92
CA LEU A 46 7.26 -17.72 -30.66
C LEU A 46 7.13 -16.20 -30.50
N ASP A 47 7.25 -15.44 -31.59
CA ASP A 47 6.98 -13.99 -31.60
C ASP A 47 5.54 -13.68 -31.14
N LYS A 48 4.54 -14.36 -31.71
CA LYS A 48 3.13 -14.16 -31.33
C LYS A 48 2.84 -14.54 -29.87
N ALA A 49 3.46 -15.62 -29.39
CA ALA A 49 3.33 -16.03 -27.99
C ALA A 49 3.99 -15.01 -27.04
N CYS A 50 5.15 -14.48 -27.42
CA CYS A 50 5.82 -13.42 -26.69
C CYS A 50 5.02 -12.11 -26.71
N ASP A 51 4.45 -11.68 -27.85
CA ASP A 51 3.57 -10.49 -27.91
C ASP A 51 2.36 -10.63 -26.99
N THR A 52 1.69 -11.78 -27.04
CA THR A 52 0.54 -12.08 -26.18
C THR A 52 0.93 -12.06 -24.69
N PHE A 53 2.10 -12.61 -24.36
CA PHE A 53 2.64 -12.60 -23.00
C PHE A 53 2.94 -11.16 -22.56
N GLN A 54 3.61 -10.37 -23.40
CA GLN A 54 3.99 -8.99 -23.14
C GLN A 54 2.77 -8.10 -22.88
N GLU A 55 1.72 -8.23 -23.69
CA GLU A 55 0.46 -7.48 -23.55
C GLU A 55 -0.29 -7.87 -22.26
N ARG A 56 -0.54 -9.17 -22.05
CA ARG A 56 -1.25 -9.65 -20.86
C ARG A 56 -0.51 -9.33 -19.58
N TRP A 57 0.83 -9.42 -19.60
CA TRP A 57 1.65 -9.11 -18.46
C TRP A 57 1.67 -7.62 -18.14
N SER A 58 1.76 -6.74 -19.15
CA SER A 58 1.65 -5.30 -18.96
C SER A 58 0.32 -4.91 -18.32
N HIS A 59 -0.77 -5.53 -18.77
CA HIS A 59 -2.08 -5.27 -18.20
C HIS A 59 -2.20 -5.80 -16.76
N GLY A 60 -1.69 -7.01 -16.49
CA GLY A 60 -1.70 -7.58 -15.15
C GLY A 60 -0.84 -6.80 -14.14
N SER A 61 0.29 -6.26 -14.58
CA SER A 61 1.17 -5.44 -13.72
C SER A 61 0.54 -4.10 -13.38
N GLU A 62 -0.17 -3.47 -14.31
CA GLU A 62 -0.97 -2.26 -14.03
C GLU A 62 -2.07 -2.53 -13.01
N GLN A 63 -2.88 -3.58 -13.21
CA GLN A 63 -3.93 -3.95 -12.25
C GLN A 63 -3.37 -4.24 -10.85
N MET A 64 -2.23 -4.94 -10.78
CA MET A 64 -1.58 -5.24 -9.51
C MET A 64 -1.11 -3.95 -8.81
N LYS A 65 -0.59 -2.97 -9.57
CA LYS A 65 -0.19 -1.66 -9.04
C LYS A 65 -1.37 -0.84 -8.53
N GLU A 66 -2.51 -0.89 -9.21
CA GLU A 66 -3.75 -0.23 -8.77
C GLU A 66 -4.25 -0.84 -7.45
N MET A 67 -4.33 -2.16 -7.37
CA MET A 67 -4.71 -2.86 -6.13
C MET A 67 -3.79 -2.54 -4.96
N ILE A 68 -2.47 -2.54 -5.19
CA ILE A 68 -1.49 -2.21 -4.16
C ILE A 68 -1.68 -0.75 -3.68
N SER A 69 -1.96 0.17 -4.60
CA SER A 69 -2.24 1.57 -4.25
C SER A 69 -3.51 1.69 -3.41
N ALA A 70 -4.59 1.00 -3.79
CA ALA A 70 -5.85 1.00 -3.04
C ALA A 70 -5.68 0.44 -1.61
N ILE A 71 -4.88 -0.63 -1.46
CA ILE A 71 -4.56 -1.18 -0.13
C ILE A 71 -3.76 -0.17 0.69
N SER A 72 -2.76 0.48 0.11
CA SER A 72 -1.96 1.50 0.80
C SER A 72 -2.82 2.69 1.25
N GLU A 73 -3.73 3.15 0.40
CA GLU A 73 -4.67 4.23 0.72
C GLU A 73 -5.62 3.83 1.84
N GLY A 74 -6.25 2.65 1.76
CA GLY A 74 -7.15 2.15 2.79
C GLY A 74 -6.47 2.02 4.16
N VAL A 75 -5.22 1.55 4.19
CA VAL A 75 -4.43 1.47 5.44
C VAL A 75 -4.12 2.86 6.01
N LYS A 76 -3.79 3.84 5.15
CA LYS A 76 -3.54 5.23 5.57
C LYS A 76 -4.80 5.91 6.08
N GLU A 77 -5.95 5.73 5.42
CA GLU A 77 -7.22 6.27 5.89
C GLU A 77 -7.60 5.70 7.25
N ASN A 78 -7.48 4.38 7.42
CA ASN A 78 -7.80 3.73 8.69
C ASN A 78 -6.90 4.29 9.82
N LYS A 79 -5.60 4.44 9.56
CA LYS A 79 -4.66 5.09 10.51
C LYS A 79 -5.09 6.50 10.88
N LYS A 80 -5.52 7.30 9.90
CA LYS A 80 -5.96 8.69 10.12
C LYS A 80 -7.22 8.74 10.98
N SER A 81 -8.23 7.92 10.68
CA SER A 81 -9.46 7.85 11.46
C SER A 81 -9.20 7.43 12.92
N TYR A 82 -8.28 6.50 13.15
CA TYR A 82 -7.92 6.10 14.52
C TYR A 82 -7.12 7.17 15.27
N ALA A 83 -6.17 7.86 14.61
CA ALA A 83 -5.45 8.97 15.23
C ALA A 83 -6.37 10.13 15.59
N GLU A 84 -7.35 10.43 14.72
CA GLU A 84 -8.41 11.39 15.02
C GLU A 84 -9.29 10.94 16.18
N PHE A 85 -9.65 9.65 16.23
CA PHE A 85 -10.41 9.07 17.35
C PHE A 85 -9.65 9.18 18.69
N GLU A 86 -8.37 8.80 18.74
CA GLU A 86 -7.55 8.94 19.96
C GLU A 86 -7.43 10.39 20.39
N LYS A 87 -7.22 11.32 19.44
CA LYS A 87 -7.16 12.76 19.74
C LYS A 87 -8.49 13.26 20.32
N ASN A 88 -9.60 12.90 19.69
CA ASN A 88 -10.94 13.29 20.14
C ASN A 88 -11.26 12.70 21.52
N LEU A 89 -10.85 11.46 21.77
CA LEU A 89 -11.00 10.80 23.07
C LEU A 89 -10.14 11.48 24.15
N ALA A 90 -8.88 11.80 23.84
CA ALA A 90 -7.98 12.52 24.75
C ALA A 90 -8.48 13.93 25.06
N ASP A 91 -8.99 14.65 24.06
CA ASP A 91 -9.58 15.97 24.23
C ASP A 91 -10.88 15.91 25.06
N ALA A 92 -11.71 14.87 24.86
CA ALA A 92 -12.90 14.64 25.67
C ALA A 92 -12.54 14.33 27.13
N LEU A 93 -11.55 13.46 27.37
CA LEU A 93 -11.04 13.14 28.70
C LEU A 93 -10.47 14.38 29.40
N LYS A 94 -9.66 15.20 28.72
CA LYS A 94 -9.16 16.47 29.27
C LYS A 94 -10.27 17.46 29.61
N LYS A 95 -11.34 17.53 28.81
CA LYS A 95 -12.51 18.36 29.12
C LYS A 95 -13.23 17.89 30.37
N VAL A 96 -13.40 16.57 30.53
CA VAL A 96 -14.01 15.97 31.73
C VAL A 96 -13.13 16.21 32.96
N GLU A 97 -11.82 16.04 32.83
CA GLU A 97 -10.86 16.28 33.91
C GLU A 97 -10.89 17.74 34.37
N ASN A 98 -10.86 18.70 33.43
CA ASN A 98 -10.98 20.14 33.72
C ASN A 98 -12.35 20.51 34.32
N ALA A 99 -13.44 19.89 33.87
CA ALA A 99 -14.76 20.10 34.45
C ALA A 99 -14.84 19.57 35.88
N SER A 100 -14.25 18.39 36.16
CA SER A 100 -14.21 17.81 37.50
C SER A 100 -13.33 18.60 38.47
N ALA A 101 -12.20 19.15 38.00
CA ALA A 101 -11.32 20.02 38.79
C ALA A 101 -11.98 21.35 39.16
N SER A 102 -12.92 21.85 38.34
CA SER A 102 -13.66 23.09 38.61
C SER A 102 -14.82 22.94 39.61
N GLY A 103 -15.25 21.70 39.91
CA GLY A 103 -16.40 21.42 40.79
C GLY A 103 -16.07 21.11 42.25
N GLY A 104 -14.79 20.94 42.62
CA GLY A 104 -14.35 20.52 43.96
C GLY A 104 -14.16 21.64 45.00
N GLY A 105 -14.39 22.90 44.63
CA GLY A 105 -14.17 24.07 45.50
C GLY A 105 -15.46 24.61 46.11
N LYS A 106 -16.16 23.82 46.93
CA LYS A 106 -17.21 24.32 47.83
C LYS A 106 -17.45 23.30 48.94
N ASN A 107 -16.78 23.49 50.07
CA ASN A 107 -17.24 23.18 51.42
C ASN A 107 -16.38 24.00 52.39
#